data_AF-A0A1F3ZKW6-F1
#
_entry.id   AF-A0A1F3ZKW6-F1
#
_cell.length_a   1.000
_cell.length_b   1.000
_cell.length_c   1.000
_cell.angle_alpha   90.00
_cell.angle_beta   90.00
_cell.angle_gamma   90.00
#
_symmetry.space_group_name_H-M   'P 1'
#
loop_
_entity.id
_entity.type
_entity.pdbx_description
1 polymer ?
#
loop_
_entity_poly.entity_id
_entity_poly.type
_entity_poly.pdbx_seq_one_letter_code
_entity_poly.pdbx_strand_id
1 'polypeptide(L)'
;MAPAVRARFGSDSRWAAASGLPKETLSRLRKKSTCDLRTLGALAQAAGCTLVAVPRVSGDAQMPATFDREYEESLLALCASGNTDATLWRAQGPAFFMGGLAVLMASARGFDREKYLRLAESLHPGVSTPEVFAAWLDKSPVRAARFLPMARRRKGLA
;
A
#
# COMPACT_ATOMS: atom_id res chain seq x y z
N MET A 1 -23.17 9.29 1.06
CA MET A 1 -22.37 9.90 -0.02
C MET A 1 -21.16 10.55 0.63
N ALA A 2 -19.94 10.25 0.16
CA ALA A 2 -18.74 10.86 0.72
C ALA A 2 -18.71 12.38 0.40
N PRO A 3 -18.09 13.23 1.26
CA PRO A 3 -18.06 14.69 1.07
C PRO A 3 -17.53 15.13 -0.29
N ALA A 4 -16.46 14.49 -0.78
CA ALA A 4 -15.85 14.77 -2.08
C ALA A 4 -16.81 14.52 -3.26
N VAL A 5 -17.59 13.44 -3.20
CA VAL A 5 -18.58 13.11 -4.24
C VAL A 5 -19.74 14.11 -4.18
N ARG A 6 -20.17 14.51 -2.98
CA ARG A 6 -21.24 15.51 -2.80
C ARG A 6 -20.83 16.87 -3.35
N ALA A 7 -19.57 17.29 -3.15
CA ALA A 7 -19.03 18.52 -3.73
C ALA A 7 -19.03 18.48 -5.27
N ARG A 8 -18.79 17.31 -5.88
CA ARG A 8 -18.68 17.16 -7.34
C ARG A 8 -20.00 16.97 -8.07
N PHE A 9 -20.94 16.20 -7.51
CA PHE A 9 -22.19 15.83 -8.19
C PHE A 9 -23.45 16.40 -7.53
N GLY A 10 -23.37 16.89 -6.30
CA GLY A 10 -24.49 17.47 -5.55
C GLY A 10 -25.54 16.47 -5.05
N SER A 11 -25.84 15.41 -5.79
CA SER A 11 -26.81 14.38 -5.41
C SER A 11 -26.48 12.99 -5.97
N ASP A 12 -27.01 11.96 -5.33
CA ASP A 12 -26.89 10.57 -5.79
C ASP A 12 -27.50 10.38 -7.19
N SER A 13 -28.62 11.07 -7.51
CA SER A 13 -29.23 11.00 -8.84
C SER A 13 -28.32 11.54 -9.94
N ARG A 14 -27.62 12.66 -9.67
CA ARG A 14 -26.67 13.25 -10.62
C ARG A 14 -25.41 12.40 -10.75
N TRP A 15 -24.95 11.79 -9.66
CA TRP A 15 -23.82 10.87 -9.70
C TRP A 15 -24.14 9.59 -10.47
N ALA A 16 -25.35 9.03 -10.28
CA ALA A 16 -25.87 7.91 -11.06
C ALA A 16 -25.90 8.23 -12.55
N ALA A 17 -26.46 9.38 -12.92
CA ALA A 17 -26.50 9.84 -14.31
C ALA A 17 -25.10 10.02 -14.91
N ALA A 18 -24.17 10.65 -14.17
CA ALA A 18 -22.79 10.84 -14.61
C ALA A 18 -22.02 9.52 -14.76
N SER A 19 -22.40 8.49 -14.00
CA SER A 19 -21.79 7.15 -14.08
C SER A 19 -22.51 6.23 -15.06
N GLY A 20 -23.60 6.66 -15.70
CA GLY A 20 -24.42 5.80 -16.56
C GLY A 20 -25.09 4.63 -15.82
N LEU A 21 -25.30 4.76 -14.51
CA LEU A 21 -25.84 3.70 -13.66
C LEU A 21 -27.27 4.02 -13.19
N PRO A 22 -28.11 3.00 -12.95
CA PRO A 22 -29.41 3.21 -12.30
C PRO A 22 -29.25 3.79 -10.89
N LYS A 23 -30.14 4.70 -10.50
CA LYS A 23 -30.19 5.26 -9.14
C LYS A 23 -30.34 4.18 -8.06
N GLU A 24 -31.06 3.10 -8.37
CA GLU A 24 -31.21 1.95 -7.48
C GLU A 24 -29.88 1.26 -7.18
N THR A 25 -28.94 1.23 -8.13
CA THR A 25 -27.61 0.62 -7.95
C THR A 25 -26.82 1.37 -6.88
N LEU A 26 -26.83 2.70 -6.90
CA LEU A 26 -26.20 3.50 -5.82
C LEU A 26 -26.90 3.32 -4.47
N SER A 27 -28.24 3.25 -4.47
CA SER A 27 -29.02 3.00 -3.25
C SER A 27 -28.69 1.64 -2.63
N ARG A 28 -28.54 0.60 -3.46
CA ARG A 28 -28.12 -0.74 -3.03
C ARG A 28 -26.69 -0.75 -2.51
N LEU A 29 -25.77 -0.04 -3.17
CA LEU A 29 -24.37 0.03 -2.75
C LEU A 29 -24.17 0.71 -1.39
N ARG A 30 -25.07 1.63 -1.02
CA ARG A 30 -25.08 2.19 0.34
C ARG A 30 -25.43 1.16 1.41
N LYS A 31 -26.26 0.17 1.07
CA LYS A 31 -26.67 -0.90 2.00
C LYS A 31 -25.73 -2.09 1.97
N LYS A 32 -25.13 -2.37 0.81
CA LYS A 32 -24.24 -3.52 0.57
C LYS A 32 -22.97 -3.04 -0.12
N SER A 33 -21.83 -3.13 0.56
CA SER A 33 -20.52 -2.65 0.08
C SER A 33 -19.90 -3.49 -1.06
N THR A 34 -20.67 -4.37 -1.68
CA THR A 34 -20.21 -5.27 -2.74
C THR A 34 -20.84 -4.88 -4.08
N CYS A 35 -20.02 -4.61 -5.09
CA CYS A 35 -20.42 -4.47 -6.49
C CYS A 35 -19.54 -5.32 -7.39
N ASP A 36 -20.01 -5.54 -8.62
CA ASP A 36 -19.18 -6.02 -9.71
C ASP A 36 -18.18 -4.95 -10.18
N LEU A 37 -17.11 -5.41 -10.85
CA LEU A 37 -16.01 -4.55 -11.29
C LEU A 37 -16.45 -3.51 -12.34
N ARG A 38 -17.48 -3.80 -13.15
CA ARG A 38 -18.00 -2.85 -14.16
C ARG A 38 -18.68 -1.67 -13.47
N THR A 39 -19.50 -1.94 -12.46
CA THR A 39 -20.14 -0.91 -11.63
C THR A 39 -19.08 -0.06 -10.92
N LEU A 40 -18.06 -0.68 -10.32
CA LEU A 40 -16.97 0.05 -9.69
C LEU A 40 -16.20 0.93 -10.70
N GLY A 41 -15.94 0.39 -11.89
CA GLY A 41 -15.25 1.09 -12.98
C GLY A 41 -16.00 2.33 -13.46
N ALA A 42 -17.31 2.22 -13.66
CA ALA A 42 -18.16 3.33 -14.06
C ALA A 42 -18.18 4.45 -13.01
N LEU A 43 -18.25 4.09 -11.72
CA LEU A 43 -18.19 5.05 -10.61
C LEU A 43 -16.83 5.77 -10.52
N ALA A 44 -15.74 5.01 -10.67
CA ALA A 44 -14.39 5.56 -10.66
C ALA A 44 -14.18 6.53 -11.83
N GLN A 45 -14.57 6.14 -13.06
CA GLN A 45 -14.46 7.00 -14.24
C GLN A 45 -15.24 8.31 -14.07
N ALA A 46 -16.49 8.25 -13.60
CA ALA A 46 -17.27 9.46 -13.34
C ALA A 46 -16.56 10.38 -12.33
N ALA A 47 -15.99 9.80 -11.28
CA ALA A 47 -15.20 10.51 -10.27
C ALA A 47 -13.82 10.98 -10.76
N GLY A 48 -13.42 10.70 -12.02
CA GLY A 48 -12.10 11.02 -12.54
C GLY A 48 -10.98 10.18 -11.92
N CYS A 49 -11.31 9.01 -11.39
CA CYS A 49 -10.38 8.04 -10.84
C CYS A 49 -10.18 6.89 -11.83
N THR A 50 -8.97 6.32 -11.84
CA THR A 50 -8.66 5.11 -12.61
C THR A 50 -8.57 3.93 -11.67
N LEU A 51 -9.29 2.85 -11.97
CA LEU A 51 -9.09 1.59 -11.27
C LEU A 51 -7.87 0.89 -11.82
N VAL A 52 -6.97 0.50 -10.93
CA VAL A 52 -5.84 -0.38 -11.26
C VAL A 52 -6.09 -1.70 -10.55
N ALA A 53 -6.24 -2.76 -11.33
CA ALA A 53 -6.28 -4.11 -10.78
C ALA A 53 -4.86 -4.51 -10.41
N VAL A 54 -4.54 -4.46 -9.12
CA VAL A 54 -3.31 -5.06 -8.60
C VAL A 54 -3.54 -6.56 -8.40
N PRO A 55 -2.62 -7.43 -8.86
CA PRO A 55 -2.69 -8.85 -8.56
C PRO A 55 -2.82 -9.03 -7.05
N ARG A 56 -3.88 -9.71 -6.60
CA ARG A 56 -3.93 -10.16 -5.22
C ARG A 56 -2.82 -11.18 -5.08
N VAL A 57 -1.74 -10.83 -4.37
CA VAL A 57 -0.80 -11.84 -3.88
C VAL A 57 -1.61 -12.71 -2.92
N SER A 58 -1.97 -13.91 -3.37
CA SER A 58 -2.83 -14.82 -2.65
C SER A 58 -2.24 -15.15 -1.28
N GLY A 59 -3.01 -14.93 -0.22
CA GLY A 59 -2.93 -15.75 1.00
C GLY A 59 -2.16 -15.23 2.21
N ASP A 60 -1.29 -14.22 2.09
CA ASP A 60 -0.49 -13.78 3.25
C ASP A 60 -1.11 -12.60 4.02
N ALA A 61 -0.97 -12.63 5.35
CA ALA A 61 -1.31 -11.51 6.22
C ALA A 61 -0.63 -10.23 5.70
N GLN A 62 -1.33 -9.10 5.58
CA GLN A 62 -0.69 -7.89 5.03
C GLN A 62 0.43 -7.34 5.94
N MET A 63 0.30 -7.60 7.24
CA MET A 63 1.20 -7.16 8.29
C MET A 63 1.65 -8.39 9.10
N PRO A 64 2.83 -8.34 9.74
CA PRO A 64 3.25 -9.40 10.65
C PRO A 64 2.26 -9.50 11.83
N ALA A 65 1.99 -10.72 12.30
CA ALA A 65 1.06 -10.95 13.41
C ALA A 65 1.59 -10.39 14.74
N THR A 66 2.90 -10.43 14.94
CA THR A 66 3.61 -9.86 16.09
C THR A 66 4.78 -9.01 15.60
N PHE A 67 5.05 -7.92 16.31
CA PHE A 67 6.21 -7.06 16.06
C PHE A 67 6.93 -6.82 17.39
N ASP A 68 7.76 -7.79 17.76
CA ASP A 68 8.60 -7.72 18.95
C ASP A 68 9.99 -7.16 18.63
N ARG A 69 10.81 -7.07 19.67
CA ARG A 69 12.18 -6.54 19.57
C ARG A 69 13.10 -7.45 18.76
N GLU A 70 12.95 -8.76 18.86
CA GLU A 70 13.81 -9.71 18.14
C GLU A 70 13.53 -9.65 16.63
N TYR A 71 12.25 -9.53 16.28
CA TYR A 71 11.81 -9.31 14.91
C TYR A 71 12.32 -7.98 14.35
N GLU A 72 12.19 -6.88 15.10
CA GLU A 72 12.75 -5.58 14.67
C GLU A 72 14.26 -5.65 14.44
N GLU A 73 15.01 -6.30 15.33
CA GLU A 73 16.46 -6.49 15.20
C GLU A 73 16.83 -7.31 13.95
N SER A 74 16.05 -8.35 13.63
CA SER A 74 16.24 -9.14 12.41
C SER A 74 16.01 -8.32 11.14
N LEU A 75 15.00 -7.45 11.12
CA LEU A 75 14.72 -6.55 10.00
C LEU A 75 15.83 -5.51 9.84
N LEU A 76 16.35 -4.98 10.95
CA LEU A 76 17.47 -4.05 10.94
C LEU A 76 18.73 -4.71 10.39
N ALA A 77 19.01 -5.96 10.75
CA ALA A 77 20.13 -6.72 10.20
C ALA A 77 19.98 -6.96 8.69
N LEU A 78 18.77 -7.36 8.24
CA LEU A 78 18.47 -7.53 6.82
C LEU A 78 18.67 -6.22 6.05
N CYS A 79 18.13 -5.11 6.55
CA CYS A 79 18.27 -3.80 5.92
C CYS A 79 19.75 -3.36 5.86
N ALA A 80 20.49 -3.53 6.96
CA ALA A 80 21.90 -3.16 7.04
C ALA A 80 22.80 -3.96 6.09
N SER A 81 22.45 -5.23 5.81
CA SER A 81 23.18 -6.07 4.86
C SER A 81 23.19 -5.51 3.43
N GLY A 82 22.24 -4.64 3.08
CA GLY A 82 22.07 -4.11 1.73
C GLY A 82 21.54 -5.14 0.72
N ASN A 83 21.16 -6.34 1.18
CA ASN A 83 20.63 -7.39 0.33
C ASN A 83 19.21 -7.01 -0.18
N THR A 84 19.00 -7.13 -1.49
CA THR A 84 17.72 -6.85 -2.17
C THR A 84 17.16 -8.07 -2.90
N ASP A 85 17.46 -9.27 -2.41
CA ASP A 85 16.89 -10.53 -2.89
C ASP A 85 15.44 -10.68 -2.38
N ALA A 86 14.49 -10.80 -3.31
CA ALA A 86 13.08 -10.85 -2.98
C ALA A 86 12.66 -12.13 -2.24
N THR A 87 13.39 -13.24 -2.41
CA THR A 87 13.11 -14.51 -1.72
C THR A 87 13.48 -14.41 -0.25
N LEU A 88 14.66 -13.84 0.06
CA LEU A 88 15.08 -13.61 1.45
C LEU A 88 14.14 -12.63 2.17
N TRP A 89 13.70 -11.58 1.48
CA TRP A 89 12.75 -10.64 2.06
C TRP A 89 11.38 -11.27 2.33
N ARG A 90 10.87 -12.11 1.43
CA ARG A 90 9.62 -12.86 1.68
C ARG A 90 9.73 -13.87 2.81
N ALA A 91 10.90 -14.49 3.00
CA ALA A 91 11.11 -15.42 4.10
C ALA A 91 11.04 -14.72 5.47
N GLN A 92 11.37 -13.42 5.54
CA GLN A 92 11.37 -12.66 6.78
C GLN A 92 9.99 -12.16 7.18
N GLY A 93 9.03 -12.06 6.26
CA GLY A 93 7.71 -11.56 6.58
C GLY A 93 6.82 -11.34 5.37
N PRO A 94 5.59 -10.86 5.60
CA PRO A 94 4.63 -10.81 4.53
C PRO A 94 4.98 -9.81 3.44
N ALA A 95 4.65 -10.17 2.20
CA ALA A 95 5.11 -9.46 1.01
C ALA A 95 4.70 -7.96 0.99
N PHE A 96 3.48 -7.62 1.45
CA PHE A 96 3.04 -6.22 1.55
C PHE A 96 3.85 -5.44 2.60
N PHE A 97 4.04 -6.02 3.79
CA PHE A 97 4.85 -5.43 4.85
C PHE A 97 6.28 -5.18 4.38
N MET A 98 6.92 -6.21 3.83
CA MET A 98 8.31 -6.16 3.34
C MET A 98 8.46 -5.22 2.14
N GLY A 99 7.47 -5.15 1.26
CA GLY A 99 7.42 -4.20 0.15
C GLY A 99 7.43 -2.75 0.63
N GLY A 100 6.58 -2.39 1.59
CA GLY A 100 6.58 -1.04 2.16
C GLY A 100 7.84 -0.73 2.97
N LEU A 101 8.42 -1.72 3.66
CA LEU A 101 9.72 -1.57 4.31
C LEU A 101 10.82 -1.24 3.27
N ALA A 102 10.82 -1.89 2.11
CA ALA A 102 11.76 -1.57 1.03
C ALA A 102 11.58 -0.13 0.52
N VAL A 103 10.33 0.35 0.35
CA VAL A 103 10.06 1.76 0.00
C VAL A 103 10.59 2.71 1.08
N LEU A 104 10.42 2.36 2.36
CA LEU A 104 10.96 3.14 3.47
C LEU A 104 12.49 3.22 3.39
N MET A 105 13.18 2.10 3.10
CA MET A 105 14.64 2.11 2.90
C MET A 105 15.04 2.94 1.68
N ALA A 106 14.29 2.90 0.58
CA ALA A 106 14.53 3.71 -0.62
C ALA A 106 14.39 5.24 -0.38
N SER A 107 13.72 5.64 0.70
CA SER A 107 13.60 7.04 1.13
C SER A 107 14.81 7.52 1.94
N ALA A 108 15.62 6.60 2.47
CA ALA A 108 16.72 6.92 3.37
C ALA A 108 18.05 7.10 2.62
N ARG A 109 18.79 8.16 2.97
CA ARG A 109 20.14 8.40 2.44
C ARG A 109 21.10 7.26 2.80
N GLY A 110 21.88 6.83 1.81
CA GLY A 110 22.86 5.74 1.93
C GLY A 110 22.29 4.35 1.60
N PHE A 111 21.02 4.27 1.21
CA PHE A 111 20.44 3.11 0.57
C PHE A 111 20.22 3.38 -0.92
N ASP A 112 20.38 2.35 -1.76
CA ASP A 112 20.23 2.46 -3.20
C ASP A 112 18.75 2.52 -3.56
N ARG A 113 18.26 3.76 -3.78
CA ARG A 113 16.85 4.03 -4.03
C ARG A 113 16.27 3.16 -5.15
N GLU A 114 16.98 3.00 -6.26
CA GLU A 114 16.46 2.26 -7.41
C GLU A 114 16.31 0.78 -7.09
N LYS A 115 17.33 0.18 -6.47
CA LYS A 115 17.29 -1.25 -6.11
C LYS A 115 16.18 -1.55 -5.11
N TYR A 116 16.00 -0.71 -4.11
CA TYR A 116 14.94 -0.90 -3.11
C TYR A 116 13.54 -0.66 -3.67
N LEU A 117 13.35 0.28 -4.60
CA LEU A 117 12.05 0.43 -5.27
C LEU A 117 11.74 -0.76 -6.18
N ARG A 118 12.73 -1.28 -6.91
CA ARG A 118 12.56 -2.50 -7.72
C ARG A 118 12.21 -3.71 -6.84
N LEU A 119 12.87 -3.85 -5.70
CA LEU A 119 12.55 -4.87 -4.71
C LEU A 119 11.12 -4.70 -4.20
N ALA A 120 10.72 -3.49 -3.83
CA ALA A 120 9.37 -3.20 -3.34
C ALA A 120 8.30 -3.65 -4.33
N GLU A 121 8.46 -3.30 -5.61
CA GLU A 121 7.54 -3.71 -6.68
C GLU A 121 7.58 -5.22 -6.95
N SER A 122 8.75 -5.86 -6.79
CA SER A 122 8.87 -7.31 -6.91
C SER A 122 8.17 -8.05 -5.77
N LEU A 123 8.13 -7.47 -4.56
CA LEU A 123 7.50 -8.02 -3.37
C LEU A 123 5.99 -7.83 -3.44
N HIS A 124 5.55 -6.60 -3.68
CA HIS A 124 4.15 -6.24 -3.81
C HIS A 124 3.97 -5.16 -4.88
N PRO A 125 3.40 -5.49 -6.06
CA PRO A 125 3.16 -4.52 -7.12
C PRO A 125 2.32 -3.33 -6.64
N GLY A 126 2.75 -2.11 -6.99
CA GLY A 126 2.10 -0.86 -6.65
C GLY A 126 2.37 -0.35 -5.22
N VAL A 127 3.16 -1.05 -4.40
CA VAL A 127 3.46 -0.60 -3.03
C VAL A 127 4.28 0.70 -2.99
N SER A 128 5.02 1.00 -4.06
CA SER A 128 5.77 2.26 -4.18
C SER A 128 4.90 3.47 -4.55
N THR A 129 3.63 3.26 -4.91
CA THR A 129 2.71 4.38 -5.18
C THR A 129 2.42 5.16 -3.88
N PRO A 130 2.33 6.50 -3.94
CA PRO A 130 2.14 7.32 -2.74
C PRO A 130 0.92 6.91 -1.90
N GLU A 131 -0.18 6.53 -2.55
CA GLU A 131 -1.44 6.17 -1.89
C GLU A 131 -1.32 4.83 -1.14
N VAL A 132 -0.69 3.84 -1.77
CA VAL A 132 -0.50 2.52 -1.16
C VAL A 132 0.56 2.58 -0.06
N PHE A 133 1.62 3.36 -0.27
CA PHE A 133 2.64 3.56 0.76
C PHE A 133 2.10 4.35 1.97
N ALA A 134 1.24 5.35 1.76
CA ALA A 134 0.54 6.04 2.84
C ALA A 134 -0.35 5.07 3.64
N ALA A 135 -1.09 4.19 2.97
CA ALA A 135 -1.88 3.15 3.61
C ALA A 135 -1.00 2.12 4.35
N TRP A 136 0.22 1.86 3.87
CA TRP A 136 1.19 1.03 4.57
C TRP A 136 1.69 1.72 5.85
N LEU A 137 2.04 3.01 5.79
CA LEU A 137 2.51 3.78 6.95
C LEU A 137 1.47 3.83 8.08
N ASP A 138 0.18 3.94 7.74
CA ASP A 138 -0.93 3.95 8.70
C ASP A 138 -1.05 2.63 9.49
N LYS A 139 -0.77 1.51 8.83
CA LYS A 139 -0.91 0.16 9.40
C LYS A 139 0.39 -0.40 9.97
N SER A 140 1.53 0.15 9.55
CA SER A 140 2.83 -0.44 9.83
C SER A 140 3.19 -0.30 11.32
N PRO A 141 3.66 -1.39 11.97
CA PRO A 141 4.21 -1.29 13.31
C PRO A 141 5.59 -0.57 13.33
N VAL A 142 6.21 -0.37 12.18
CA VAL A 142 7.53 0.27 12.05
C VAL A 142 7.40 1.77 12.19
N ARG A 143 8.02 2.33 13.23
CA ARG A 143 8.14 3.79 13.40
C ARG A 143 9.32 4.32 12.59
N ALA A 144 9.04 4.85 11.40
CA ALA A 144 10.06 5.36 10.46
C ALA A 144 11.13 6.26 11.11
N ALA A 145 10.72 7.19 11.96
CA ALA A 145 11.61 8.12 12.67
C ALA A 145 12.62 7.44 13.61
N ARG A 146 12.29 6.25 14.15
CA ARG A 146 13.20 5.44 14.96
C ARG A 146 14.00 4.45 14.10
N PHE A 147 13.30 3.77 13.19
CA PHE A 147 13.86 2.65 12.45
C PHE A 147 14.96 3.06 11.48
N LEU A 148 14.77 4.17 10.75
CA LEU A 148 15.74 4.63 9.74
C LEU A 148 17.11 5.00 10.35
N PRO A 149 17.20 5.80 11.44
CA PRO A 149 18.47 6.01 12.13
C PRO A 149 19.13 4.71 12.61
N MET A 150 18.37 3.76 13.12
CA MET A 150 18.91 2.46 13.58
C MET A 150 19.49 1.64 12.42
N ALA A 151 18.76 1.53 11.32
CA ALA A 151 19.20 0.80 10.12
C ALA A 151 20.47 1.43 9.53
N ARG A 152 20.54 2.76 9.48
CA ARG A 152 21.73 3.49 9.02
C ARG A 152 22.94 3.25 9.91
N ARG A 153 22.79 3.38 11.24
CA ARG A 153 23.87 3.10 12.20
C ARG A 153 24.40 1.68 12.03
N ARG A 154 23.51 0.70 11.87
CA ARG A 154 23.90 -0.70 11.71
C ARG A 154 24.60 -0.99 10.38
N LYS A 155 24.30 -0.22 9.33
CA LYS A 155 25.02 -0.24 8.05
C LYS A 155 26.37 0.51 8.09
N GLY A 156 26.70 1.18 9.19
CA GLY A 156 27.90 2.02 9.30
C GLY A 156 27.77 3.41 8.66
N LEU A 157 26.53 3.86 8.42
CA LEU A 157 26.20 5.16 7.83
C LEU A 157 25.80 6.15 8.93
N ALA A 158 26.74 6.45 9.84
CA ALA A 158 26.57 7.49 10.85
C ALA A 158 26.75 8.88 10.23
#